data_AF-A0A3D4LMF0-F1
#
_entry.id   AF-A0A3D4LMF0-F1
#
_cell.length_a   1.000
_cell.length_b   1.000
_cell.length_c   1.000
_cell.angle_alpha   90.00
_cell.angle_beta   90.00
_cell.angle_gamma   90.00
#
_symmetry.space_group_name_H-M   'P 1'
#
loop_
_entity.id
_entity.type
_entity.pdbx_description
1 polymer ?
#
loop_
_entity_poly.entity_id
_entity_poly.type
_entity_poly.pdbx_seq_one_letter_code
_entity_poly.pdbx_strand_id
1 'polypeptide(L)'
;MRKFILIVAVITLIFAMGCTQIPISEETGAGPGEYEGIANTEEIKKENLSLKEELDKIKTEFEELEKDYLSLVESNESIISKLEETESKLDIVNSEGIPEFNLEETDKDSIVTYLKDSSKLIDDSIKGIEVISADESVVFRTLGYGENYSQIFIWDEGENEPLLIDQASFDREGSYEWLGKYILIKNDHKNKVLDIENKKITGSFDEPLKMQLLEGTTVVLLKDKDNKFVLYDFINDNNKQINLNNNKYTDFNLQ
;
A
#
# COMPACT_ATOMS: atom_id res chain seq x y z
N MET A 1 0.82 -38.32 -5.12
CA MET A 1 1.53 -39.26 -6.04
C MET A 1 2.80 -38.70 -6.70
N ARG A 2 3.00 -37.37 -6.84
CA ARG A 2 4.26 -36.83 -7.42
C ARG A 2 5.49 -36.86 -6.49
N LYS A 3 5.31 -36.82 -5.16
CA LYS A 3 6.43 -36.84 -4.20
C LYS A 3 7.10 -38.21 -4.02
N PHE A 4 6.43 -39.32 -4.35
CA PHE A 4 7.02 -40.66 -4.29
C PHE A 4 7.90 -41.00 -5.51
N ILE A 5 7.63 -40.38 -6.66
CA ILE A 5 8.39 -40.63 -7.90
C ILE A 5 9.78 -39.97 -7.83
N LEU A 6 9.91 -38.83 -7.16
CA LEU A 6 11.18 -38.10 -7.01
C LEU A 6 12.17 -38.81 -6.07
N ILE A 7 11.68 -39.43 -5.00
CA ILE A 7 12.53 -40.20 -4.06
C ILE A 7 13.02 -41.51 -4.70
N VAL A 8 12.20 -42.15 -5.53
CA VAL A 8 12.60 -43.37 -6.26
C VAL A 8 13.63 -43.06 -7.36
N ALA A 9 13.56 -41.89 -8.00
CA ALA A 9 14.54 -41.47 -9.02
C ALA A 9 15.92 -41.09 -8.44
N VAL A 10 15.98 -40.55 -7.22
CA VAL A 10 17.24 -40.21 -6.56
C VAL A 10 17.95 -41.46 -6.00
N ILE A 11 17.19 -42.47 -5.56
CA ILE A 11 17.76 -43.73 -5.06
C ILE A 11 18.29 -44.63 -6.19
N THR A 12 17.66 -44.63 -7.38
CA THR A 12 18.15 -45.43 -8.52
C THR A 12 19.43 -44.89 -9.13
N LEU A 13 19.77 -43.60 -8.96
CA LEU A 13 21.05 -43.06 -9.43
C LEU A 13 22.23 -43.49 -8.55
N ILE A 14 22.00 -43.78 -7.26
CA ILE A 14 23.04 -44.17 -6.30
C ILE A 14 23.38 -45.67 -6.40
N PHE A 15 22.46 -46.51 -6.86
CA PHE A 15 22.69 -47.96 -7.02
C PHE A 15 23.27 -48.40 -8.39
N ALA A 16 23.40 -47.49 -9.36
CA ALA A 16 24.10 -47.79 -10.62
C ALA A 16 25.64 -47.68 -10.50
N MET A 17 26.17 -47.22 -9.36
CA MET A 17 27.60 -47.27 -9.04
C MET A 17 27.93 -48.52 -8.21
N GLY A 18 27.55 -49.68 -8.73
CA GLY A 18 27.83 -50.97 -8.12
C GLY A 18 28.47 -51.92 -9.11
N CYS A 19 29.78 -52.11 -8.99
CA CYS A 19 30.55 -53.25 -9.48
C CYS A 19 30.61 -53.45 -11.01
N THR A 20 31.42 -52.63 -11.70
CA THR A 20 32.20 -53.18 -12.82
C THR A 20 33.33 -54.01 -12.22
N GLN A 21 33.15 -55.33 -12.19
CA GLN A 21 34.25 -56.27 -11.96
C GLN A 21 35.26 -56.05 -13.09
N ILE A 22 36.43 -55.52 -12.75
CA ILE A 22 37.54 -55.41 -13.70
C ILE A 22 37.90 -56.84 -14.12
N PRO A 23 37.87 -57.19 -15.42
CA PRO A 23 38.28 -58.51 -15.85
C PRO A 23 39.72 -58.75 -15.40
N ILE A 24 39.99 -59.96 -14.89
CA ILE A 24 41.34 -60.41 -14.57
C ILE A 24 42.16 -60.28 -15.86
N SER A 25 43.17 -59.41 -15.88
CA SER A 25 44.02 -59.21 -17.05
C SER A 25 44.94 -60.42 -17.22
N GLU A 26 44.46 -61.44 -17.93
CA GLU A 26 45.32 -62.39 -18.60
C GLU A 26 45.94 -61.71 -19.82
N GLU A 27 46.97 -60.88 -19.62
CA GLU A 27 48.04 -60.56 -20.59
C GLU A 27 48.93 -59.42 -20.08
N THR A 28 49.63 -59.67 -18.97
CA THR A 28 51.01 -59.22 -18.70
C THR A 28 51.37 -59.77 -17.33
N GLY A 29 52.28 -60.74 -17.27
CA GLY A 29 52.62 -61.50 -16.06
C GLY A 29 53.43 -60.72 -15.03
N ALA A 30 52.85 -59.66 -14.46
CA ALA A 30 53.40 -58.86 -13.37
C ALA A 30 52.38 -58.83 -12.21
N GLY A 31 52.84 -59.14 -10.99
CA GLY A 31 51.99 -59.18 -9.80
C GLY A 31 51.55 -57.79 -9.31
N PRO A 32 50.70 -57.68 -8.27
CA PRO A 32 50.14 -56.42 -7.76
C PRO A 32 51.16 -55.40 -7.18
N GLY A 33 52.45 -55.67 -7.30
CA GLY A 33 53.55 -54.75 -6.97
C GLY A 33 54.45 -54.41 -8.16
N GLU A 34 54.10 -54.83 -9.38
CA GLU A 34 54.93 -54.70 -10.60
C GLU A 34 54.24 -53.92 -11.73
N TYR A 35 53.20 -53.16 -11.41
CA TYR A 35 52.80 -52.01 -12.20
C TYR A 35 53.32 -50.73 -11.53
N GLU A 36 54.61 -50.47 -11.66
CA GLU A 36 55.06 -49.08 -11.84
C GLU A 36 54.62 -48.64 -13.25
N GLY A 37 53.30 -48.58 -13.46
CA GLY A 37 52.78 -47.61 -14.39
C GLY A 37 53.09 -46.26 -13.76
N ILE A 38 54.15 -45.61 -14.23
CA ILE A 38 54.44 -44.20 -13.98
C ILE A 38 53.31 -43.39 -14.64
N ALA A 39 52.08 -43.51 -14.14
CA ALA A 39 51.20 -42.38 -14.09
C ALA A 39 51.82 -41.52 -13.00
N ASN A 40 52.59 -40.53 -13.42
CA ASN A 40 53.46 -39.72 -12.59
C ASN A 40 52.66 -39.20 -11.37
N THR A 41 52.78 -39.88 -10.22
CA THR A 41 51.96 -39.61 -9.02
C THR A 41 52.13 -38.17 -8.54
N GLU A 42 53.26 -37.55 -8.87
CA GLU A 42 53.50 -36.12 -8.66
C GLU A 42 52.69 -35.24 -9.62
N GLU A 43 52.55 -35.65 -10.88
CA GLU A 43 51.76 -34.96 -11.91
C GLU A 43 50.26 -35.00 -11.58
N ILE A 44 49.74 -36.15 -11.14
CA ILE A 44 48.35 -36.29 -10.65
C ILE A 44 48.12 -35.45 -9.39
N LYS A 45 49.07 -35.41 -8.46
CA LYS A 45 48.97 -34.54 -7.27
C LYS A 45 48.98 -33.06 -7.64
N LYS A 46 49.82 -32.67 -8.60
CA LYS A 46 49.91 -31.30 -9.11
C LYS A 46 48.63 -30.89 -9.83
N GLU A 47 48.07 -31.77 -10.65
CA GLU A 47 46.79 -31.57 -11.33
C GLU A 47 45.64 -31.41 -10.31
N ASN A 48 45.56 -32.27 -9.30
CA ASN A 48 44.55 -32.15 -8.24
C ASN A 48 44.67 -30.85 -7.43
N LEU A 49 45.89 -30.38 -7.17
CA LEU A 49 46.12 -29.08 -6.52
C LEU A 49 45.66 -27.93 -7.42
N SER A 50 46.01 -27.95 -8.71
CA SER A 50 45.57 -26.96 -9.70
C SER A 50 44.05 -26.92 -9.82
N LEU A 51 43.40 -28.09 -9.92
CA LEU A 51 41.94 -28.20 -9.99
C LEU A 51 41.26 -27.71 -8.73
N LYS A 52 41.87 -27.92 -7.55
CA LYS A 52 41.36 -27.38 -6.29
C LYS A 52 41.47 -25.86 -6.26
N GLU A 53 42.58 -25.29 -6.70
CA GLU A 53 42.75 -23.84 -6.80
C GLU A 53 41.75 -23.22 -7.80
N GLU A 54 41.53 -23.87 -8.94
CA GLU A 54 40.50 -23.45 -9.91
C GLU A 54 39.09 -23.57 -9.33
N LEU A 55 38.77 -24.64 -8.61
CA LEU A 55 37.48 -24.82 -7.95
C LEU A 55 37.25 -23.76 -6.87
N ASP A 56 38.25 -23.48 -6.04
CA ASP A 56 38.18 -22.45 -5.00
C ASP A 56 37.99 -21.06 -5.64
N LYS A 57 38.68 -20.78 -6.75
CA LYS A 57 38.50 -19.53 -7.53
C LYS A 57 37.09 -19.42 -8.11
N ILE A 58 36.61 -20.46 -8.79
CA ILE A 58 35.25 -20.48 -9.37
C ILE A 58 34.20 -20.31 -8.27
N LYS A 59 34.42 -20.91 -7.10
CA LYS A 59 33.53 -20.76 -5.96
C LYS A 59 33.45 -19.30 -5.48
N THR A 60 34.59 -18.62 -5.35
CA THR A 60 34.62 -17.19 -5.01
C THR A 60 33.94 -16.33 -6.08
N GLU A 61 34.22 -16.57 -7.36
CA GLU A 61 33.55 -15.87 -8.47
C GLU A 61 32.02 -16.10 -8.44
N PHE A 62 31.57 -17.30 -8.08
CA PHE A 62 30.15 -17.60 -7.94
C PHE A 62 29.50 -16.87 -6.76
N GLU A 63 30.17 -16.80 -5.60
CA GLU A 63 29.70 -16.05 -4.43
C GLU A 63 29.62 -14.53 -4.73
N GLU A 64 30.60 -13.99 -5.46
CA GLU A 64 30.56 -12.59 -5.91
C GLU A 64 29.41 -12.34 -6.90
N LEU A 65 29.23 -13.23 -7.88
CA LEU A 65 28.15 -13.13 -8.86
C LEU A 65 26.76 -13.23 -8.21
N GLU A 66 26.60 -14.08 -7.19
CA GLU A 66 25.35 -14.18 -6.42
C GLU A 66 25.04 -12.87 -5.69
N LYS A 67 26.05 -12.25 -5.08
CA LYS A 67 25.91 -10.95 -4.42
C LYS A 67 25.56 -9.83 -5.41
N ASP A 68 26.24 -9.79 -6.55
CA ASP A 68 25.97 -8.80 -7.60
C ASP A 68 24.56 -8.96 -8.18
N TYR A 69 24.12 -10.20 -8.37
CA TYR A 69 22.75 -10.50 -8.80
C TYR A 69 21.71 -10.00 -7.80
N LEU A 70 21.89 -10.26 -6.50
CA LEU A 70 20.98 -9.77 -5.46
C LEU A 70 20.91 -8.24 -5.43
N SER A 71 22.06 -7.55 -5.49
CA SER A 71 22.10 -6.09 -5.55
C SER A 71 21.41 -5.53 -6.78
N LEU A 72 21.52 -6.20 -7.93
CA LEU A 72 20.83 -5.80 -9.16
C LEU A 72 19.31 -5.98 -9.04
N VAL A 73 18.85 -7.05 -8.38
CA VAL A 73 17.43 -7.27 -8.11
C VAL A 73 16.86 -6.16 -7.23
N GLU A 74 17.52 -5.85 -6.09
CA GLU A 74 17.11 -4.75 -5.19
C GLU A 74 17.09 -3.40 -5.92
N SER A 75 18.10 -3.13 -6.76
CA SER A 75 18.13 -1.91 -7.56
C SER A 75 17.00 -1.83 -8.59
N ASN A 76 16.64 -2.96 -9.21
CA ASN A 76 15.56 -3.00 -10.19
C ASN A 76 14.19 -2.79 -9.53
N GLU A 77 13.96 -3.39 -8.35
CA GLU A 77 12.74 -3.17 -7.56
C GLU A 77 12.57 -1.68 -7.20
N SER A 78 13.64 -1.03 -6.72
CA SER A 78 13.62 0.41 -6.43
C SER A 78 13.33 1.29 -7.65
N ILE A 79 13.83 0.90 -8.84
CA ILE A 79 13.55 1.63 -10.08
C ILE A 79 12.07 1.48 -10.48
N ILE A 80 11.52 0.28 -10.35
CA ILE A 80 10.11 0.00 -10.67
C ILE A 80 9.20 0.84 -9.78
N SER A 81 9.43 0.85 -8.47
CA SER A 81 8.67 1.67 -7.52
C SER A 81 8.69 3.16 -7.86
N LYS A 82 9.87 3.72 -8.15
CA LYS A 82 9.98 5.13 -8.57
C LYS A 82 9.26 5.42 -9.89
N LEU A 83 9.22 4.45 -10.79
CA LEU A 83 8.49 4.58 -12.05
C LEU A 83 6.98 4.63 -11.78
N GLU A 84 6.46 3.71 -10.97
CA GLU A 84 5.04 3.67 -10.57
C GLU A 84 4.62 4.97 -9.85
N GLU A 85 5.45 5.47 -8.93
CA GLU A 85 5.20 6.75 -8.25
C GLU A 85 5.18 7.92 -9.25
N THR A 86 6.10 7.92 -10.23
CA THR A 86 6.17 8.95 -11.27
C THR A 86 4.97 8.89 -12.22
N GLU A 87 4.52 7.68 -12.58
CA GLU A 87 3.33 7.46 -13.39
C GLU A 87 2.07 7.97 -12.68
N SER A 88 1.94 7.69 -11.37
CA SER A 88 0.86 8.22 -10.55
C SER A 88 0.90 9.76 -10.46
N LYS A 89 2.07 10.36 -10.24
CA LYS A 89 2.21 11.85 -10.27
C LYS A 89 1.86 12.45 -11.62
N LEU A 90 2.19 11.76 -12.71
CA LEU A 90 1.83 12.18 -14.06
C LEU A 90 0.31 12.10 -14.27
N ASP A 91 -0.35 11.08 -13.72
CA ASP A 91 -1.81 10.95 -13.74
C ASP A 91 -2.48 12.09 -12.98
N ILE A 92 -1.99 12.46 -11.79
CA ILE A 92 -2.47 13.64 -11.05
C ILE A 92 -2.44 14.90 -11.93
N VAL A 93 -1.35 15.14 -12.65
CA VAL A 93 -1.23 16.33 -13.50
C VAL A 93 -2.22 16.28 -14.68
N ASN A 94 -2.32 15.15 -15.37
CA ASN A 94 -3.02 15.05 -16.66
C ASN A 94 -4.50 14.67 -16.56
N SER A 95 -4.89 13.89 -15.55
CA SER A 95 -6.22 13.30 -15.43
C SER A 95 -7.27 14.37 -15.24
N GLU A 96 -8.31 14.35 -16.08
CA GLU A 96 -9.53 15.11 -15.86
C GLU A 96 -10.44 14.41 -14.84
N GLY A 97 -10.28 13.10 -14.68
CA GLY A 97 -11.04 12.26 -13.75
C GLY A 97 -10.48 12.28 -12.34
N ILE A 98 -10.93 11.35 -11.50
CA ILE A 98 -10.32 11.13 -10.19
C ILE A 98 -8.93 10.52 -10.43
N PRO A 99 -7.84 11.13 -9.92
CA PRO A 99 -6.50 10.63 -10.17
C PRO A 99 -6.18 9.39 -9.32
N GLU A 100 -5.28 8.55 -9.84
CA GLU A 100 -4.74 7.40 -9.15
C GLU A 100 -3.51 7.78 -8.33
N PHE A 101 -3.49 7.36 -7.06
CA PHE A 101 -2.41 7.62 -6.12
C PHE A 101 -1.74 6.29 -5.75
N ASN A 102 -0.42 6.23 -5.86
CA ASN A 102 0.37 5.08 -5.47
C ASN A 102 1.69 5.55 -4.84
N LEU A 103 2.07 4.92 -3.73
CA LEU A 103 3.33 5.15 -3.02
C LEU A 103 3.79 3.85 -2.36
N GLU A 104 5.07 3.51 -2.50
CA GLU A 104 5.66 2.32 -1.85
C GLU A 104 6.03 2.59 -0.37
N GLU A 105 6.66 3.73 -0.08
CA GLU A 105 6.99 4.15 1.28
C GLU A 105 5.76 4.78 1.93
N THR A 106 4.95 3.95 2.60
CA THR A 106 3.62 4.32 3.08
C THR A 106 3.60 4.76 4.55
N ASP A 107 4.75 5.15 5.12
CA ASP A 107 4.74 5.83 6.40
C ASP A 107 4.05 7.20 6.27
N LYS A 108 3.52 7.69 7.39
CA LYS A 108 2.70 8.90 7.40
C LYS A 108 3.41 10.13 6.85
N ASP A 109 4.69 10.30 7.16
CA ASP A 109 5.45 11.48 6.72
C ASP A 109 5.73 11.40 5.21
N SER A 110 5.98 10.19 4.70
CA SER A 110 6.13 9.92 3.27
C SER A 110 4.82 10.17 2.50
N ILE A 111 3.67 9.69 2.99
CA ILE A 111 2.35 9.97 2.39
C ILE A 111 2.11 11.48 2.33
N VAL A 112 2.30 12.20 3.44
CA VAL A 112 2.08 13.65 3.49
C VAL A 112 3.04 14.40 2.56
N THR A 113 4.29 13.94 2.46
CA THR A 113 5.30 14.53 1.56
C THR A 113 4.91 14.31 0.11
N TYR A 114 4.54 13.09 -0.25
CA TYR A 114 4.05 12.73 -1.57
C TYR A 114 2.84 13.60 -1.97
N LEU A 115 1.83 13.74 -1.11
CA LEU A 115 0.65 14.58 -1.38
C LEU A 115 1.01 16.07 -1.56
N LYS A 116 1.93 16.60 -0.74
CA LYS A 116 2.40 17.99 -0.85
C LYS A 116 3.18 18.23 -2.13
N ASP A 117 4.05 17.30 -2.50
CA ASP A 117 4.83 17.41 -3.73
C ASP A 117 3.94 17.27 -4.96
N SER A 118 2.98 16.35 -4.94
CA SER A 118 1.95 16.24 -5.98
C SER A 118 1.10 17.51 -6.08
N SER A 119 0.73 18.14 -4.96
CA SER A 119 -0.01 19.41 -4.95
C SER A 119 0.79 20.53 -5.64
N LYS A 120 2.11 20.63 -5.37
CA LYS A 120 2.98 21.61 -6.03
C LYS A 120 3.04 21.46 -7.55
N LEU A 121 2.90 20.24 -8.07
CA LEU A 121 2.91 20.00 -9.52
C LEU A 121 1.68 20.62 -10.23
N ILE A 122 0.62 20.89 -9.48
CA ILE A 122 -0.66 21.39 -10.00
C ILE A 122 -1.04 22.78 -9.44
N ASP A 123 -0.14 23.45 -8.71
CA ASP A 123 -0.38 24.75 -8.03
C ASP A 123 -0.87 25.86 -8.98
N ASP A 124 -0.43 25.85 -10.25
CA ASP A 124 -0.81 26.85 -11.26
C ASP A 124 -2.11 26.48 -12.00
N SER A 125 -2.80 25.42 -11.59
CA SER A 125 -4.00 24.90 -12.24
C SER A 125 -5.27 25.14 -11.42
N ILE A 126 -6.42 24.74 -11.97
CA ILE A 126 -7.69 24.69 -11.21
C ILE A 126 -7.75 23.49 -10.25
N LYS A 127 -6.80 22.56 -10.37
CA LYS A 127 -6.75 21.34 -9.59
C LYS A 127 -5.98 21.59 -8.29
N GLY A 128 -6.25 20.78 -7.28
CA GLY A 128 -5.53 20.88 -6.01
C GLY A 128 -5.63 19.62 -5.17
N ILE A 129 -4.71 19.49 -4.22
CA ILE A 129 -4.73 18.47 -3.18
C ILE A 129 -4.57 19.18 -1.83
N GLU A 130 -5.52 18.94 -0.93
CA GLU A 130 -5.55 19.53 0.41
C GLU A 130 -5.57 18.44 1.48
N VAL A 131 -4.55 18.44 2.35
CA VAL A 131 -4.51 17.56 3.52
C VAL A 131 -5.35 18.17 4.64
N ILE A 132 -6.36 17.44 5.10
CA ILE A 132 -7.32 17.85 6.13
C ILE A 132 -6.82 17.47 7.53
N SER A 133 -6.33 16.23 7.70
CA SER A 133 -5.70 15.74 8.93
C SER A 133 -4.64 14.70 8.59
N ALA A 134 -3.66 14.55 9.48
CA ALA A 134 -2.62 13.54 9.43
C ALA A 134 -2.37 13.00 10.85
N ASP A 135 -3.44 12.73 11.59
CA ASP A 135 -3.37 12.22 12.96
C ASP A 135 -3.10 10.70 12.96
N GLU A 136 -4.16 9.89 12.91
CA GLU A 136 -4.10 8.42 12.79
C GLU A 136 -3.98 8.01 11.32
N SER A 137 -4.97 8.38 10.50
CA SER A 137 -4.94 8.25 9.04
C SER A 137 -4.73 9.61 8.39
N VAL A 138 -4.14 9.62 7.19
CA VAL A 138 -4.04 10.84 6.38
C VAL A 138 -5.37 11.04 5.64
N VAL A 139 -6.11 12.07 6.05
CA VAL A 139 -7.36 12.48 5.39
C VAL A 139 -7.05 13.66 4.50
N PHE A 140 -7.38 13.55 3.22
CA PHE A 140 -7.17 14.62 2.26
C PHE A 140 -8.31 14.69 1.26
N ARG A 141 -8.37 15.78 0.50
CA ARG A 141 -9.29 15.92 -0.61
C ARG A 141 -8.59 16.40 -1.87
N THR A 142 -9.11 15.98 -3.01
CA THR A 142 -8.78 16.50 -4.34
C THR A 142 -9.72 17.64 -4.69
N LEU A 143 -9.30 18.59 -5.50
CA LEU A 143 -10.08 19.73 -6.01
C LEU A 143 -9.93 19.78 -7.53
N GLY A 144 -11.00 20.08 -8.26
CA GLY A 144 -10.98 20.25 -9.71
C GLY A 144 -10.83 18.94 -10.51
N TYR A 145 -11.19 17.79 -9.94
CA TYR A 145 -11.08 16.47 -10.56
C TYR A 145 -12.42 15.75 -10.67
N GLY A 146 -12.70 15.14 -11.82
CA GLY A 146 -13.91 14.35 -12.06
C GLY A 146 -15.19 15.18 -12.09
N GLU A 147 -16.33 14.46 -12.08
CA GLU A 147 -17.67 15.06 -12.16
C GLU A 147 -18.05 15.82 -10.88
N ASN A 148 -17.58 15.36 -9.72
CA ASN A 148 -17.75 16.11 -8.47
C ASN A 148 -16.56 17.06 -8.33
N TYR A 149 -16.76 18.31 -7.94
CA TYR A 149 -15.64 19.28 -7.90
C TYR A 149 -14.52 18.86 -6.94
N SER A 150 -14.85 18.13 -5.87
CA SER A 150 -13.87 17.62 -4.91
C SER A 150 -14.32 16.30 -4.28
N GLN A 151 -13.38 15.46 -3.87
CA GLN A 151 -13.64 14.18 -3.20
C GLN A 151 -12.66 13.96 -2.04
N ILE A 152 -13.13 13.33 -0.96
CA ILE A 152 -12.28 12.92 0.18
C ILE A 152 -11.73 11.51 0.00
N PHE A 153 -10.48 11.38 0.42
CA PHE A 153 -9.72 10.16 0.53
C PHE A 153 -9.23 9.97 1.97
N ILE A 154 -9.06 8.71 2.36
CA ILE A 154 -8.41 8.32 3.62
C ILE A 154 -7.29 7.35 3.28
N TRP A 155 -6.07 7.71 3.65
CA TRP A 155 -4.87 6.91 3.44
C TRP A 155 -4.32 6.43 4.78
N ASP A 156 -4.25 5.12 4.97
CA ASP A 156 -3.66 4.51 6.16
C ASP A 156 -2.20 4.16 5.92
N GLU A 157 -1.41 4.20 6.99
CA GLU A 157 -0.03 3.72 6.97
C GLU A 157 0.03 2.22 6.65
N GLY A 158 0.94 1.84 5.76
CA GLY A 158 1.09 0.46 5.28
C GLY A 158 0.27 0.11 4.03
N GLU A 159 -0.64 0.99 3.59
CA GLU A 159 -1.43 0.82 2.37
C GLU A 159 -0.80 1.62 1.22
N ASN A 160 -0.59 1.01 0.06
CA ASN A 160 0.06 1.67 -1.08
C ASN A 160 -0.84 2.68 -1.80
N GLU A 161 -2.15 2.61 -1.55
CA GLU A 161 -3.15 3.45 -2.22
C GLU A 161 -4.16 3.98 -1.18
N PRO A 162 -4.68 5.20 -1.37
CA PRO A 162 -5.72 5.76 -0.51
C PRO A 162 -7.10 5.18 -0.85
N LEU A 163 -7.97 5.12 0.16
CA LEU A 163 -9.37 4.77 -0.03
C LEU A 163 -10.19 6.02 -0.40
N LEU A 164 -10.78 6.02 -1.61
CA LEU A 164 -11.82 6.97 -1.98
C LEU A 164 -13.10 6.70 -1.18
N ILE A 165 -13.62 7.72 -0.48
CA ILE A 165 -14.82 7.55 0.34
C ILE A 165 -16.07 7.85 -0.49
N ASP A 166 -16.93 6.83 -0.65
CA ASP A 166 -18.18 6.98 -1.39
C ASP A 166 -19.04 8.10 -0.81
N GLN A 167 -19.61 8.91 -1.70
CA GLN A 167 -20.45 10.08 -1.41
C GLN A 167 -19.79 11.21 -0.60
N ALA A 168 -18.52 11.10 -0.21
CA ALA A 168 -17.76 12.17 0.45
C ALA A 168 -17.21 13.19 -0.56
N SER A 169 -18.11 13.72 -1.39
CA SER A 169 -17.82 14.68 -2.44
C SER A 169 -18.34 16.08 -2.13
N PHE A 170 -17.71 17.08 -2.71
CA PHE A 170 -18.12 18.48 -2.61
C PHE A 170 -18.55 19.06 -3.95
N ASP A 171 -19.53 19.94 -3.87
CA ASP A 171 -19.83 20.87 -4.94
C ASP A 171 -18.76 21.97 -5.01
N ARG A 172 -18.80 22.81 -6.05
CA ARG A 172 -17.80 23.86 -6.26
C ARG A 172 -17.67 24.85 -5.09
N GLU A 173 -18.79 25.15 -4.45
CA GLU A 173 -18.87 26.05 -3.28
C GLU A 173 -18.88 25.27 -1.96
N GLY A 174 -18.73 23.94 -2.02
CA GLY A 174 -18.77 23.07 -0.86
C GLY A 174 -17.59 23.28 0.09
N SER A 175 -17.84 23.12 1.37
CA SER A 175 -16.85 23.27 2.44
C SER A 175 -16.96 22.14 3.44
N TYR A 176 -15.99 22.03 4.35
CA TYR A 176 -16.05 21.09 5.45
C TYR A 176 -15.78 21.77 6.78
N GLU A 177 -16.32 21.19 7.85
CA GLU A 177 -16.07 21.59 9.23
C GLU A 177 -15.92 20.36 10.12
N TRP A 178 -15.17 20.49 11.21
CA TRP A 178 -15.11 19.44 12.22
C TRP A 178 -16.42 19.39 13.02
N LEU A 179 -16.96 18.19 13.18
CA LEU A 179 -18.12 17.87 14.01
C LEU A 179 -17.70 16.86 15.08
N GLY A 180 -17.01 17.33 16.10
CA GLY A 180 -16.35 16.45 17.07
C GLY A 180 -15.23 15.66 16.39
N LYS A 181 -15.32 14.33 16.42
CA LYS A 181 -14.38 13.43 15.70
C LYS A 181 -14.76 13.16 14.23
N TYR A 182 -15.88 13.71 13.77
CA TYR A 182 -16.42 13.52 12.43
C TYR A 182 -16.11 14.73 11.55
N ILE A 183 -16.19 14.56 10.24
CA ILE A 183 -16.16 15.69 9.28
C ILE A 183 -17.58 15.94 8.79
N LEU A 184 -18.06 17.18 8.94
CA LEU A 184 -19.28 17.66 8.31
C LEU A 184 -18.93 18.21 6.92
N ILE A 185 -19.42 17.56 5.88
CA ILE A 185 -19.36 18.01 4.50
C ILE A 185 -20.60 18.88 4.25
N LYS A 186 -20.38 20.13 3.84
CA LYS A 186 -21.42 21.11 3.53
C LYS A 186 -21.44 21.34 2.02
N ASN A 187 -22.53 20.92 1.40
CA ASN A 187 -22.81 21.16 -0.02
C ASN A 187 -24.09 21.99 -0.16
N ASP A 188 -24.37 22.44 -1.38
CA ASP A 188 -25.60 23.17 -1.65
C ASP A 188 -26.79 22.27 -1.29
N HIS A 189 -27.61 22.77 -0.38
CA HIS A 189 -28.83 22.14 0.13
C HIS A 189 -28.66 20.93 1.05
N LYS A 190 -27.54 20.20 1.02
CA LYS A 190 -27.39 18.96 1.79
C LYS A 190 -26.05 18.85 2.48
N ASN A 191 -26.12 18.61 3.78
CA ASN A 191 -24.97 18.27 4.60
C ASN A 191 -24.83 16.75 4.72
N LYS A 192 -23.59 16.28 4.86
CA LYS A 192 -23.25 14.87 5.11
C LYS A 192 -22.24 14.77 6.23
N VAL A 193 -22.31 13.69 7.01
CA VAL A 193 -21.35 13.42 8.10
C VAL A 193 -20.47 12.25 7.69
N LEU A 194 -19.16 12.49 7.63
CA LEU A 194 -18.13 11.49 7.39
C LEU A 194 -17.58 10.97 8.72
N ASP A 195 -17.65 9.66 8.88
CA ASP A 195 -16.94 8.92 9.90
C ASP A 195 -15.61 8.43 9.33
N ILE A 196 -14.51 9.04 9.80
CA ILE A 196 -13.14 8.73 9.36
C ILE A 196 -12.74 7.33 9.82
N GLU A 197 -13.06 6.98 11.07
CA GLU A 197 -12.71 5.70 11.69
C GLU A 197 -13.37 4.52 10.95
N ASN A 198 -14.65 4.68 10.59
CA ASN A 198 -15.39 3.67 9.83
C ASN A 198 -15.35 3.88 8.30
N LYS A 199 -14.59 4.88 7.83
CA LYS A 199 -14.39 5.23 6.41
C LYS A 199 -15.68 5.30 5.59
N LYS A 200 -16.71 5.97 6.11
CA LYS A 200 -18.02 6.07 5.42
C LYS A 200 -18.82 7.30 5.79
N ILE A 201 -19.75 7.69 4.93
CA ILE A 201 -20.81 8.63 5.26
C ILE A 201 -21.84 7.95 6.16
N THR A 202 -22.11 8.53 7.33
CA THR A 202 -23.05 7.95 8.32
C THR A 202 -24.40 8.66 8.33
N GLY A 203 -24.44 9.96 8.01
CA GLY A 203 -25.67 10.73 8.05
C GLY A 203 -25.75 11.79 6.96
N SER A 204 -26.98 12.19 6.62
CA SER A 204 -27.23 13.23 5.64
C SER A 204 -28.52 13.98 5.95
N PHE A 205 -28.46 15.31 5.93
CA PHE A 205 -29.59 16.17 6.30
C PHE A 205 -29.52 17.50 5.55
N ASP A 206 -30.67 18.17 5.42
CA ASP A 206 -30.74 19.47 4.76
C ASP A 206 -30.01 20.54 5.58
N GLU A 207 -29.50 21.56 4.90
CA GLU A 207 -28.81 22.67 5.56
C GLU A 207 -29.71 23.35 6.64
N PRO A 208 -29.32 23.28 7.93
CA PRO A 208 -30.09 23.86 9.01
C PRO A 208 -29.78 25.36 9.17
N LEU A 209 -30.71 26.12 9.75
CA LEU A 209 -30.43 27.50 10.17
C LEU A 209 -29.38 27.57 11.28
N LYS A 210 -29.41 26.58 12.19
CA LYS A 210 -28.43 26.41 13.26
C LYS A 210 -28.22 24.93 13.55
N MET A 211 -27.00 24.55 13.89
CA MET A 211 -26.62 23.20 14.27
C MET A 211 -25.72 23.23 15.52
N GLN A 212 -25.91 22.27 16.41
CA GLN A 212 -25.01 22.02 17.54
C GLN A 212 -24.88 20.51 17.79
N LEU A 213 -23.65 20.01 17.86
CA LEU A 213 -23.38 18.65 18.34
C LEU A 213 -23.62 18.57 19.84
N LEU A 214 -24.35 17.56 20.29
CA LEU A 214 -24.40 17.22 21.71
C LEU A 214 -23.11 16.46 22.07
N GLU A 215 -22.25 17.10 22.85
CA GLU A 215 -20.91 16.61 23.18
C GLU A 215 -20.91 15.15 23.67
N GLY A 216 -19.96 14.36 23.18
CA GLY A 216 -19.83 12.95 23.52
C GLY A 216 -20.89 12.03 22.90
N THR A 217 -21.72 12.54 21.98
CA THR A 217 -22.77 11.75 21.31
C THR A 217 -22.70 11.86 19.79
N THR A 218 -23.56 11.10 19.11
CA THR A 218 -23.79 11.14 17.65
C THR A 218 -25.00 11.99 17.28
N VAL A 219 -25.51 12.78 18.23
CA VAL A 219 -26.77 13.51 18.09
C VAL A 219 -26.46 14.98 17.86
N VAL A 220 -26.99 15.53 16.77
CA VAL A 220 -26.99 16.96 16.49
C VAL A 220 -28.36 17.55 16.78
N LEU A 221 -28.38 18.71 17.45
CA LEU A 221 -29.54 19.57 17.54
C LEU A 221 -29.56 20.48 16.32
N LEU A 222 -30.59 20.32 15.51
CA LEU A 222 -30.85 21.08 14.30
C LEU A 222 -32.01 22.04 14.53
N LYS A 223 -31.87 23.25 14.01
CA LYS A 223 -32.97 24.19 13.84
C LYS A 223 -33.23 24.35 12.36
N ASP A 224 -34.39 23.89 11.90
CA ASP A 224 -34.76 24.00 10.50
C ASP A 224 -35.27 25.41 10.13
N LYS A 225 -35.56 25.62 8.84
CA LYS A 225 -36.08 26.89 8.30
C LYS A 225 -37.48 27.24 8.81
N ASP A 226 -38.24 26.25 9.31
CA ASP A 226 -39.57 26.42 9.90
C ASP A 226 -39.50 26.76 11.41
N ASN A 227 -38.32 27.01 11.97
CA ASN A 227 -38.06 27.16 13.40
C ASN A 227 -38.43 25.93 14.24
N LYS A 228 -38.47 24.73 13.66
CA LYS A 228 -38.61 23.49 14.42
C LYS A 228 -37.23 23.01 14.87
N PHE A 229 -37.21 22.44 16.07
CA PHE A 229 -36.02 21.85 16.65
C PHE A 229 -36.07 20.34 16.44
N VAL A 230 -34.99 19.76 15.93
CA VAL A 230 -34.88 18.33 15.65
C VAL A 230 -33.59 17.82 16.28
N LEU A 231 -33.68 16.72 17.04
CA LEU A 231 -32.53 15.91 17.38
C LEU A 231 -32.35 14.89 16.28
N TYR A 232 -31.18 14.86 15.65
CA TYR A 232 -30.84 13.89 14.62
C TYR A 232 -29.61 13.08 15.07
N ASP A 233 -29.77 11.77 15.18
CA ASP A 233 -28.69 10.82 15.40
C ASP A 233 -28.15 10.38 14.03
N PHE A 234 -26.99 10.91 13.65
CA PHE A 234 -26.39 10.68 12.33
C PHE A 234 -25.69 9.33 12.20
N ILE A 235 -25.70 8.46 13.22
CA ILE A 235 -25.23 7.07 13.09
C ILE A 235 -26.41 6.11 12.96
N ASN A 236 -27.47 6.33 13.75
CA ASN A 236 -28.64 5.46 13.75
C ASN A 236 -29.73 5.89 12.74
N ASP A 237 -29.48 6.98 12.00
CA ASP A 237 -30.42 7.62 11.07
C ASP A 237 -31.82 7.83 11.67
N ASN A 238 -31.85 8.32 12.91
CA ASN A 238 -33.08 8.55 13.64
C ASN A 238 -33.23 10.04 13.96
N ASN A 239 -34.44 10.58 13.77
CA ASN A 239 -34.75 11.94 14.14
C ASN A 239 -35.92 12.02 15.12
N LYS A 240 -35.87 13.03 15.99
CA LYS A 240 -36.95 13.35 16.93
C LYS A 240 -37.16 14.85 16.96
N GLN A 241 -38.34 15.29 16.52
CA GLN A 241 -38.74 16.68 16.69
C GLN A 241 -39.00 17.00 18.16
N ILE A 242 -38.46 18.12 18.64
CA ILE A 242 -38.74 18.68 19.95
C ILE A 242 -39.71 19.84 19.78
N ASN A 243 -40.84 19.78 20.49
CA ASN A 243 -41.76 20.90 20.60
C ASN A 243 -41.28 21.87 21.68
N LEU A 244 -40.49 22.86 21.29
CA LEU A 244 -40.16 24.01 22.12
C LEU A 244 -41.12 25.17 21.82
N ASN A 245 -41.25 26.09 22.76
CA ASN A 245 -41.96 27.34 22.47
C ASN A 245 -41.08 28.20 21.54
N ASN A 246 -41.35 28.13 20.25
CA ASN A 246 -40.57 28.80 19.20
C ASN A 246 -40.51 30.33 19.35
N ASN A 247 -41.44 30.94 20.10
CA ASN A 247 -41.41 32.38 20.40
C ASN A 247 -40.45 32.74 21.54
N LYS A 248 -40.05 31.75 22.35
CA LYS A 248 -39.16 31.94 23.51
C LYS A 248 -37.73 31.50 23.23
N TYR A 249 -37.55 30.47 22.39
CA TYR A 249 -36.24 29.89 22.09
C TYR A 249 -35.91 30.11 20.62
N THR A 250 -35.13 31.16 20.34
CA THR A 250 -34.67 31.49 18.99
C THR A 250 -33.22 31.05 18.73
N ASP A 251 -32.50 30.70 19.80
CA ASP A 251 -31.09 30.33 19.79
C ASP A 251 -30.83 29.11 20.70
N PHE A 252 -29.69 28.46 20.52
CA PHE A 252 -29.20 27.39 21.40
C PHE A 252 -28.51 27.94 22.65
N ASN A 253 -28.10 29.22 22.62
CA ASN A 253 -27.57 29.90 23.79
C ASN A 253 -28.71 30.32 24.72
N LEU A 254 -28.70 29.77 25.94
CA LEU A 254 -29.46 30.28 27.06
C LEU A 254 -28.65 31.45 27.66
N GLN A 255 -28.95 32.68 27.24
CA GLN A 255 -28.61 33.85 28.05
C GLN A 255 -29.69 34.08 29.10
#